data_AF-A0A9E5EE83-F1
#
_entry.id   AF-A0A9E5EE83-F1
#
_cell.length_a   1.000
_cell.length_b   1.000
_cell.length_c   1.000
_cell.angle_alpha   90.00
_cell.angle_beta   90.00
_cell.angle_gamma   90.00
#
_symmetry.space_group_name_H-M   'P 1'
#
loop_
_entity.id
_entity.type
_entity.pdbx_description
1 polymer ?
#
loop_
_entity_poly.entity_id
_entity_poly.type
_entity_poly.pdbx_seq_one_letter_code
_entity_poly.pdbx_strand_id
1 'polypeptide(L)' 'SLNVTGVLSFDNGRFGQIIEGKPKDVELLWEAIQRDPRHTNVVSLGMKRINSRRFANWSMRLCGREEITSANPDIKL' A
#
# COMPACT_ATOMS: atom_id res chain seq x y z
N SER A 1 2.76 -7.00 16.31
CA SER A 1 3.05 -6.77 14.88
C SER A 1 1.74 -6.86 14.11
N LEU A 2 1.50 -5.98 13.14
CA LEU A 2 0.31 -6.02 12.28
C LEU A 2 0.53 -7.03 11.16
N ASN A 3 -0.49 -7.83 10.80
CA ASN A 3 -0.40 -8.80 9.71
C ASN A 3 -0.81 -8.15 8.37
N VAL A 4 0.02 -7.23 7.90
CA VAL A 4 -0.15 -6.51 6.64
C VAL A 4 0.87 -6.97 5.60
N THR A 5 0.47 -6.92 4.34
CA THR A 5 1.36 -7.05 3.19
C THR A 5 1.13 -5.87 2.25
N GLY A 6 2.07 -5.61 1.34
CA GLY A 6 1.89 -4.54 0.39
C GLY A 6 3.15 -4.02 -0.26
N VAL A 7 2.95 -2.91 -0.97
CA VAL A 7 4.01 -2.19 -1.69
C VAL A 7 3.89 -0.71 -1.41
N LEU A 8 5.05 -0.06 -1.43
CA LEU A 8 5.23 1.38 -1.42
C LEU A 8 5.98 1.74 -2.70
N SER A 9 5.53 2.76 -3.41
CA SER A 9 6.27 3.37 -4.52
C SER A 9 6.53 4.83 -4.20
N PHE A 10 7.67 5.33 -4.64
CA PHE A 10 8.02 6.74 -4.56
C PHE A 10 8.49 7.22 -5.93
N ASP A 11 7.82 8.24 -6.45
CA ASP A 11 8.12 8.84 -7.75
C ASP A 11 7.79 10.34 -7.71
N ASN A 12 8.72 11.19 -8.20
CA ASN A 12 8.56 12.64 -8.27
C ASN A 12 8.01 13.30 -6.98
N GLY A 13 8.54 12.91 -5.82
CA GLY A 13 8.13 13.46 -4.53
C GLY A 13 6.78 12.98 -4.01
N ARG A 14 6.16 11.99 -4.68
CA ARG A 14 4.86 11.43 -4.29
C ARG A 14 5.00 9.96 -3.91
N PHE A 15 4.22 9.56 -2.90
CA PHE A 15 4.09 8.17 -2.50
C PHE A 15 2.81 7.56 -3.10
N GLY A 16 2.92 6.32 -3.54
CA GLY A 16 1.79 5.43 -3.80
C GLY A 16 1.92 4.23 -2.87
N GLN A 17 0.84 3.80 -2.23
CA GLN A 17 0.91 2.68 -1.29
C GLN A 17 -0.31 1.77 -1.43
N ILE A 18 -0.07 0.46 -1.41
CA ILE A 18 -1.11 -0.56 -1.35
C ILE A 18 -0.90 -1.36 -0.07
N ILE A 19 -1.95 -1.49 0.72
CA ILE A 19 -1.94 -2.19 2.00
C ILE A 19 -3.03 -3.25 1.96
N GLU A 20 -2.65 -4.50 2.25
CA GLU A 20 -3.53 -5.65 2.26
C GLU A 20 -3.52 -6.30 3.63
N GLY A 21 -4.67 -6.74 4.12
CA GLY A 21 -4.76 -7.40 5.42
C GLY A 21 -6.20 -7.50 5.90
N LYS A 22 -6.35 -7.96 7.15
CA LYS A 22 -7.65 -7.89 7.82
C LYS A 22 -8.02 -6.41 8.01
N PRO A 23 -9.32 -6.05 7.94
CA PRO A 23 -9.76 -4.66 8.05
C PRO A 23 -9.15 -3.91 9.24
N LYS A 24 -9.15 -4.53 10.42
CA LYS A 24 -8.57 -3.97 11.65
C LYS A 24 -7.08 -3.65 11.52
N ASP A 25 -6.29 -4.52 10.90
CA ASP A 25 -4.85 -4.30 10.77
C ASP A 25 -4.53 -3.20 9.75
N VAL A 26 -5.31 -3.15 8.66
CA VAL A 26 -5.20 -2.10 7.64
C VAL A 26 -5.60 -0.75 8.23
N GLU A 27 -6.69 -0.69 8.99
CA GLU A 27 -7.19 0.54 9.62
C GLU A 27 -6.19 1.12 10.63
N LEU A 28 -5.62 0.28 11.51
CA LEU A 28 -4.58 0.71 12.45
C LEU A 28 -3.35 1.28 11.76
N LEU A 29 -2.90 0.64 10.67
CA LEU A 29 -1.76 1.14 9.90
C LEU A 29 -2.13 2.42 9.14
N TRP A 30 -3.31 2.48 8.55
CA TRP A 30 -3.80 3.66 7.83
C TRP A 30 -3.87 4.90 8.73
N GLU A 31 -4.36 4.75 9.96
CA GLU A 31 -4.34 5.82 10.95
C GLU A 31 -2.93 6.28 11.31
N ALA A 32 -1.98 5.35 11.47
CA ALA A 32 -0.59 5.69 11.75
C ALA A 32 0.05 6.44 10.58
N ILE A 33 -0.23 6.00 9.34
CA ILE A 33 0.22 6.67 8.11
C ILE A 33 -0.32 8.09 8.07
N GLN A 34 -1.63 8.31 8.21
CA GLN A 34 -2.23 9.65 8.13
C GLN A 34 -1.65 10.68 9.11
N ARG A 35 -1.13 10.24 10.26
CA ARG A 35 -0.54 11.11 11.30
C ARG A 35 0.97 11.30 11.15
N ASP A 36 1.60 10.66 10.17
CA ASP A 36 3.04 10.67 10.02
C ASP A 36 3.54 12.01 9.45
N PRO A 37 4.40 12.76 10.15
CA PRO A 37 4.82 14.10 9.73
C PRO A 37 5.78 14.08 8.53
N ARG A 38 6.24 12.90 8.08
CA ARG A 38 7.17 12.77 6.94
C ARG A 38 6.49 12.96 5.60
N HIS A 39 5.16 13.01 5.54
CA HIS A 39 4.39 13.30 4.34
C HIS A 39 3.22 14.22 4.64
N THR A 40 2.57 14.70 3.58
CA THR A 40 1.35 15.50 3.64
C THR A 40 0.42 15.07 2.50
N ASN A 41 -0.80 15.61 2.45
CA ASN A 41 -1.77 15.37 1.38
C ASN A 41 -2.11 13.89 1.17
N VAL A 42 -2.37 13.20 2.28
CA VAL A 42 -2.71 11.78 2.28
C VAL A 42 -4.15 11.59 1.78
N VAL A 43 -4.33 10.84 0.70
CA VAL A 43 -5.63 10.55 0.11
C VAL A 43 -5.78 9.05 -0.16
N SER A 44 -6.96 8.52 0.12
CA SER A 44 -7.30 7.14 -0.27
C SER A 44 -7.84 7.13 -1.69
N LEU A 45 -7.14 6.44 -2.61
CA LEU A 45 -7.57 6.28 -4.00
C LEU A 45 -8.65 5.21 -4.17
N GLY A 46 -8.79 4.31 -3.19
CA GLY A 46 -9.79 3.27 -3.22
C GLY A 46 -9.56 2.17 -2.18
N MET A 47 -10.65 1.51 -1.82
CA MET A 47 -10.65 0.35 -0.93
C MET A 47 -11.51 -0.74 -1.56
N LYS A 48 -11.02 -1.97 -1.58
CA LYS A 48 -11.76 -3.11 -2.11
C LYS A 48 -11.51 -4.36 -1.29
N ARG A 49 -12.51 -5.24 -1.25
CA ARG A 49 -12.32 -6.61 -0.78
C ARG A 49 -11.58 -7.40 -1.85
N ILE A 50 -10.64 -8.22 -1.43
CA ILE A 50 -9.87 -9.12 -2.29
C ILE A 50 -9.96 -10.54 -1.71
N ASN A 51 -9.96 -11.55 -2.57
CA ASN A 51 -10.06 -12.95 -2.13
C ASN A 51 -8.70 -13.50 -1.67
N SER A 52 -7.61 -12.92 -2.14
CA SER A 52 -6.24 -13.28 -1.80
C SER A 52 -5.33 -12.05 -1.84
N ARG A 53 -4.23 -12.09 -1.07
CA ARG A 53 -3.18 -11.05 -1.08
C ARG A 53 -2.48 -11.05 -2.42
N ARG A 54 -2.37 -9.89 -3.07
CA ARG A 54 -1.60 -9.70 -4.31
C ARG A 54 -0.10 -9.61 -4.04
N PHE A 55 0.27 -9.26 -2.80
CA PHE A 55 1.65 -9.08 -2.36
C PHE A 55 2.02 -9.98 -1.18
N ALA A 56 1.54 -11.22 -1.18
CA ALA A 56 1.63 -12.16 -0.04
C ALA A 56 3.05 -12.34 0.54
N ASN A 57 4.08 -12.21 -0.28
CA ASN A 57 5.48 -12.44 0.10
C ASN A 57 6.17 -11.18 0.65
N TRP A 58 5.50 -10.04 0.67
CA TRP A 58 6.10 -8.75 1.03
C TRP A 58 5.33 -8.11 2.19
N SER A 59 5.96 -8.03 3.37
CA SER A 59 5.40 -7.27 4.49
C SER A 59 5.15 -5.81 4.09
N MET A 60 6.15 -5.16 3.53
CA MET A 60 6.06 -3.90 2.78
C MET A 60 7.31 -3.75 1.93
N ARG A 61 7.18 -3.72 0.61
CA ARG A 61 8.34 -3.57 -0.29
C ARG A 61 8.33 -2.21 -0.98
N LEU A 62 9.48 -1.53 -1.00
CA LEU A 62 9.68 -0.34 -1.83
C LEU A 62 9.98 -0.79 -3.27
N CYS A 63 9.10 -0.44 -4.20
CA CYS A 63 9.17 -0.83 -5.61
C CYS A 63 8.94 0.37 -6.53
N GLY A 64 9.53 0.33 -7.72
CA GLY A 64 9.18 1.27 -8.79
C GLY A 64 7.77 0.99 -9.35
N ARG A 65 7.14 2.00 -9.96
CA ARG A 65 5.79 1.83 -10.56
C ARG A 65 5.73 0.72 -11.61
N GLU A 66 6.80 0.57 -12.40
CA GLU A 66 6.91 -0.48 -13.42
C GLU A 66 6.94 -1.89 -12.81
N GLU A 67 7.64 -2.08 -11.69
CA GLU A 67 7.72 -3.36 -11.00
C GLU A 67 6.35 -3.76 -10.44
N ILE A 68 5.61 -2.82 -9.87
CA ILE A 68 4.28 -3.08 -9.33
C ILE A 68 3.30 -3.45 -10.45
N THR A 69 3.33 -2.72 -11.56
CA THR A 69 2.48 -2.99 -12.73
C THR A 69 2.83 -4.34 -13.35
N SER A 70 4.11 -4.69 -13.43
CA SER A 70 4.55 -5.99 -13.96
C SER A 70 4.13 -7.16 -13.07
N ALA A 71 4.21 -6.99 -11.75
CA ALA A 71 3.79 -8.01 -10.79
C ALA A 71 2.27 -8.15 -10.72
N ASN A 72 1.51 -7.08 -10.98
CA ASN A 72 0.06 -7.02 -10.86
C ASN A 72 -0.55 -6.06 -11.90
N PRO A 73 -0.79 -6.50 -13.15
CA PRO A 73 -1.19 -5.64 -14.26
C PRO A 73 -2.51 -4.87 -14.07
N ASP A 74 -3.41 -5.37 -13.22
CA ASP A 74 -4.69 -4.72 -12.92
C ASP A 74 -4.55 -3.53 -11.96
N ILE A 75 -3.35 -3.29 -11.42
CA ILE A 75 -3.08 -2.19 -10.50
C ILE A 75 -2.60 -0.99 -11.31
N LYS A 76 -3.34 0.11 -11.24
CA LYS A 76 -2.95 1.41 -11.80
C LYS A 76 -2.47 2.29 -10.65
N LEU A 77 -1.18 2.60 -10.61
CA LEU A 77 -0.53 3.53 -9.66
C LEU A 77 -0.11 4.83 -10.36
#